data_AF-A0A374TGL6-F1
#
_entry.id   AF-A0A374TGL6-F1
#
_cell.length_a   1.000
_cell.length_b   1.000
_cell.length_c   1.000
_cell.angle_alpha   90.00
_cell.angle_beta   90.00
_cell.angle_gamma   90.00
#
_symmetry.space_group_name_H-M   'P 1'
#
loop_
_entity.id
_entity.type
_entity.pdbx_description
1 polymer ?
#
loop_
_entity_poly.entity_id
_entity_poly.type
_entity_poly.pdbx_seq_one_letter_code
_entity_poly.pdbx_strand_id
1 'polypeptide(L)' 'MTEIDKIKSFLEVFPEGRPPFNGAPDFPYQLRGANFMNNFKLIYYYLEKMDEVHFVDIWDMRKNPSSFWKQEE' A
#
# COMPACT_ATOMS: atom_id res chain seq x y z
N MET A 1 1.91 7.45 19.72
CA MET A 1 2.30 7.11 18.34
C MET A 1 1.44 5.95 17.88
N THR A 2 0.65 6.16 16.84
CA THR A 2 -0.20 5.12 16.26
C THR A 2 0.64 4.11 15.48
N GLU A 3 0.10 2.94 15.15
CA GLU A 3 0.79 1.96 14.30
C GLU A 3 1.08 2.53 12.90
N ILE A 4 0.19 3.37 12.39
CA ILE A 4 0.36 4.07 11.11
C ILE A 4 1.56 5.03 11.19
N ASP A 5 1.71 5.80 12.27
CA ASP A 5 2.86 6.71 12.42
C ASP A 5 4.18 5.94 12.39
N LYS A 6 4.25 4.77 13.04
CA LYS A 6 5.45 3.92 13.02
C LYS A 6 5.77 3.43 11.60
N ILE A 7 4.75 3.09 10.83
CA ILE A 7 4.92 2.68 9.42
C ILE A 7 5.41 3.86 8.60
N LYS A 8 4.84 5.06 8.77
CA LYS A 8 5.28 6.27 8.08
C LYS A 8 6.75 6.58 8.37
N SER A 9 7.16 6.62 9.63
CA SER A 9 8.56 6.85 10.00
C SER A 9 9.51 5.77 9.47
N PHE A 10 9.07 4.51 9.40
CA PHE A 10 9.86 3.45 8.76
C PHE A 10 10.02 3.70 7.25
N LEU A 11 8.94 4.10 6.57
CA LEU A 11 8.93 4.32 5.12
C LEU A 11 9.69 5.58 4.71
N GLU A 12 9.82 6.57 5.60
CA GLU A 12 10.72 7.73 5.40
C GLU A 12 12.19 7.32 5.29
N VAL A 13 12.60 6.23 5.96
CA VAL A 13 13.99 5.75 5.94
C VAL A 13 14.18 4.61 4.94
N PHE A 14 13.18 3.74 4.79
CA PHE A 14 13.21 2.56 3.94
C PHE A 14 11.94 2.47 3.08
N PRO A 15 11.78 3.37 2.10
CA PRO A 15 10.57 3.45 1.29
C PRO A 15 10.31 2.16 0.49
N GLU A 16 11.37 1.47 0.09
CA GLU A 16 11.28 0.20 -0.63
C GLU A 16 11.32 -1.05 0.26
N GLY A 17 11.35 -0.88 1.59
CA GLY A 17 11.51 -1.98 2.55
C GLY A 17 10.30 -2.93 2.64
N ARG A 18 9.19 -2.63 1.95
CA ARG A 18 8.00 -3.50 1.85
C ARG A 18 7.88 -4.11 0.46
N PRO A 19 7.36 -5.34 0.36
CA PRO A 19 7.27 -6.03 -0.92
C PRO A 19 6.31 -5.34 -1.90
N PRO A 20 6.52 -5.54 -3.21
CA PRO A 20 5.57 -5.19 -4.25
C PRO A 20 4.14 -5.67 -3.95
N PHE A 21 3.16 -4.83 -4.29
CA PHE A 21 1.74 -5.13 -4.18
C PHE A 21 1.13 -5.34 -5.56
N ASN A 22 0.94 -6.61 -5.94
CA ASN A 22 0.44 -7.01 -7.26
C ASN A 22 -1.08 -7.23 -7.29
N GLY A 23 -1.80 -6.80 -6.24
CA GLY A 23 -3.25 -7.01 -6.12
C GLY A 23 -4.11 -5.87 -6.67
N ALA A 24 -3.49 -4.76 -7.07
CA ALA A 24 -4.17 -3.60 -7.62
C ALA A 24 -4.24 -3.67 -9.16
N PRO A 25 -5.28 -3.07 -9.78
CA PRO A 25 -5.32 -2.89 -11.24
C PRO A 25 -4.14 -2.04 -11.73
N ASP A 26 -3.94 -1.99 -13.05
CA ASP A 26 -2.82 -1.30 -13.70
C ASP A 26 -2.60 0.10 -13.11
N PHE A 27 -1.45 0.27 -12.46
CA PHE A 27 -1.02 1.51 -11.84
C PHE A 27 0.34 1.92 -12.43
N PRO A 28 0.57 3.21 -12.73
CA PRO A 28 1.79 3.65 -13.43
C PRO A 28 3.07 3.52 -12.60
N TYR A 29 2.95 3.24 -11.30
CA TYR A 29 4.07 3.08 -10.38
C TYR A 29 4.01 1.71 -9.70
N GLN A 30 5.17 1.18 -9.30
CA GLN A 30 5.25 -0.05 -8.52
C GLN A 30 4.62 0.16 -7.15
N LEU A 31 3.38 -0.30 -6.98
CA LEU A 31 2.70 -0.30 -5.70
C LEU A 31 3.39 -1.28 -4.74
N ARG A 32 3.35 -0.93 -3.46
CA ARG A 32 3.87 -1.69 -2.33
C ARG A 32 2.83 -1.70 -1.20
N GLY A 33 2.94 -2.71 -0.33
CA GLY A 33 1.94 -2.94 0.72
C GLY A 33 2.55 -3.12 2.10
N ALA A 34 2.16 -2.28 3.05
CA ALA A 34 2.53 -2.42 4.46
C ALA A 34 1.34 -2.95 5.28
N ASN A 35 1.46 -4.16 5.84
CA ASN A 35 0.44 -4.73 6.72
C ASN A 35 0.40 -3.98 8.06
N PHE A 36 -0.80 -3.72 8.57
CA PHE A 36 -1.02 -3.14 9.90
C PHE A 36 -2.34 -3.62 10.50
N MET A 37 -2.45 -3.59 11.83
CA MET A 37 -3.63 -4.02 12.57
C MET A 37 -4.15 -5.41 12.13
N ASN A 38 -3.22 -6.31 11.77
CA ASN A 38 -3.40 -7.68 11.26
C ASN A 38 -4.19 -7.87 9.96
N ASN A 39 -5.16 -7.01 9.68
CA ASN A 39 -6.14 -7.18 8.62
C ASN A 39 -6.16 -6.02 7.62
N PHE A 40 -5.35 -4.99 7.84
CA PHE A 40 -5.30 -3.85 6.92
C PHE A 40 -3.95 -3.79 6.23
N LYS A 41 -3.95 -3.25 5.02
CA LYS A 41 -2.76 -3.02 4.23
C LYS A 41 -2.76 -1.60 3.72
N LEU A 42 -1.73 -0.84 4.08
CA LEU A 42 -1.47 0.49 3.52
C LEU A 42 -0.81 0.31 2.15
N ILE A 43 -1.47 0.79 1.11
CA ILE A 43 -1.01 0.77 -0.28
C ILE A 43 -0.30 2.09 -0.56
N TYR A 44 0.91 2.00 -1.10
CA TYR A 44 1.74 3.17 -1.37
C TYR A 44 2.69 2.91 -2.54
N TYR A 45 3.30 3.96 -3.08
CA TYR A 45 4.46 3.85 -3.96
C TYR A 45 5.55 4.83 -3.54
N TYR A 46 6.78 4.54 -3.96
CA TYR A 46 7.93 5.41 -3.77
C TYR A 46 8.32 6.03 -5.12
N LEU A 47 8.47 7.34 -5.14
CA LEU A 47 8.88 8.10 -6.31
C LEU A 47 10.35 8.51 -6.18
N GLU A 48 11.25 7.66 -6.66
CA GLU A 48 12.70 7.84 -6.54
C GLU A 48 13.21 9.19 -7.06
N LYS A 49 12.59 9.73 -8.12
CA LYS A 49 12.97 11.04 -8.69
C LYS A 49 12.77 12.20 -7.73
N MET A 50 11.84 12.09 -6.79
CA MET A 50 11.49 13.13 -5.82
C MET A 50 11.90 12.75 -4.39
N ASP A 51 12.36 11.52 -4.17
CA ASP A 51 12.61 10.95 -2.84
C ASP A 51 11.35 11.02 -1.93
N GLU A 52 10.19 10.71 -2.50
CA GLU A 52 8.89 10.86 -1.82
C GLU A 52 8.10 9.54 -1.76
N VAL A 53 7.48 9.30 -0.60
CA VAL A 53 6.52 8.21 -0.39
C VAL A 53 5.10 8.75 -0.54
N HIS A 54 4.34 8.20 -1.47
CA HIS A 54 2.95 8.57 -1.70
C HIS A 54 2.00 7.45 -1.24
N PHE A 55 1.12 7.79 -0.30
CA PHE A 55 0.07 6.89 0.17
C PHE A 55 -1.12 6.93 -0.78
N VAL A 56 -1.56 5.76 -1.23
CA VAL A 56 -2.63 5.60 -2.22
C VAL A 56 -3.94 5.25 -1.54
N ASP A 57 -3.97 4.20 -0.72
CA ASP A 57 -5.20 3.66 -0.14
C ASP A 57 -4.92 2.76 1.08
N ILE A 58 -5.96 2.40 1.81
CA ILE A 58 -5.93 1.40 2.88
C ILE A 58 -6.91 0.28 2.52
N TRP A 59 -6.39 -0.93 2.34
CA TRP A 59 -7.19 -2.10 2.02
C TRP A 59 -7.50 -2.92 3.25
N ASP A 60 -8.77 -3.26 3.44
CA ASP A 60 -9.21 -4.28 4.40
C ASP A 60 -9.06 -5.67 3.78
N MET A 61 -8.02 -6.38 4.19
CA MET A 61 -7.66 -7.70 3.69
C MET A 61 -8.67 -8.81 4.06
N ARG A 62 -9.66 -8.52 4.93
CA ARG A 62 -10.77 -9.46 5.21
C ARG A 62 -11.79 -9.48 4.08
N LYS A 63 -11.93 -8.38 3.35
CA LYS A 63 -12.76 -8.34 2.15
C LYS A 63 -11.88 -8.78 0.98
N ASN A 64 -12.25 -9.86 0.31
CA ASN A 64 -11.51 -10.33 -0.86
C ASN A 64 -11.50 -9.21 -1.92
N PRO A 65 -10.35 -8.63 -2.28
CA PRO A 65 -10.32 -7.48 -3.18
C PRO A 65 -10.93 -7.76 -4.55
N SER A 66 -10.93 -9.03 -5.00
CA SER A 66 -11.57 -9.45 -6.25
C SER A 66 -13.08 -9.17 -6.30
N SER A 67 -13.74 -8.99 -5.15
CA SER A 67 -15.17 -8.65 -5.13
C SER A 67 -15.45 -7.18 -5.43
N PHE A 68 -14.46 -6.27 -5.35
CA PHE A 68 -14.65 -4.85 -5.68
C PHE A 68 -14.50 -4.55 -7.17
N TRP A 69 -13.79 -5.42 -7.91
CA TRP A 69 -13.48 -5.23 -9.33
C TRP A 69 -14.31 -6.11 -10.26
N LYS A 70 -15.21 -6.94 -9.72
CA LYS A 70 -16.31 -7.53 -10.50
C LYS A 70 -17.37 -6.46 -10.75
N GLN A 71 -17.15 -5.60 -11.73
CA GLN A 71 -18.25 -4.88 -12.36
C GLN A 71 -19.11 -5.89 -13.11
N GLU A 72 -20.42 -5.70 -13.01
CA GLU A 72 -21.51 -6.55 -13.47
C GLU A 72 -21.32 -7.00 -14.95
N GLU A 73 -21.51 -8.30 -15.20
CA GLU A 73 -21.79 -8.86 -16.53
C GLU A 73 -23.24 -8.57 -16.94
#